data_AF-A0A2D5H2N4-F1
#
_entry.id   AF-A0A2D5H2N4-F1
#
_cell.length_a   1.000
_cell.length_b   1.000
_cell.length_c   1.000
_cell.angle_alpha   90.00
_cell.angle_beta   90.00
_cell.angle_gamma   90.00
#
_symmetry.space_group_name_H-M   'P 1'
#
loop_
_entity.id
_entity.type
_entity.pdbx_description
1 polymer ?
#
loop_
_entity_poly.entity_id
_entity_poly.type
_entity_poly.pdbx_seq_one_letter_code
_entity_poly.pdbx_strand_id
1 'polypeptide(L)'
;MFCNFNQSHHGVKCTNRDAKPIPCFNSQLCCFHYRFLPPGQRENFLIHGILTRQRYQIAYIIHKMIQQKRSGAIKQPSEQATGSNQTMDDRQFLNAFEHSTLPFDEWTHRAHLRVAYLYASQFDLPTATDKMRAGIKAYNKATNTPEELERGYHETITVAFMQLVTAALQQSGPFPNSEAFCDTCAVSLNKPVLLKYYSKDRIISMKAKQTFVEPDLQPLPVIN
;
A
#
# COMPACT_ATOMS: atom_id res chain seq x y z
N MET A 1 31.01 28.51 -3.91
CA MET A 1 32.43 28.20 -4.18
C MET A 1 32.43 26.96 -5.08
N PHE A 2 32.81 27.14 -6.34
CA PHE A 2 32.84 26.08 -7.36
C PHE A 2 33.96 25.09 -7.04
N CYS A 3 33.76 23.80 -7.30
CA CYS A 3 34.87 22.87 -7.49
C CYS A 3 34.62 21.97 -8.70
N ASN A 4 35.53 22.13 -9.65
CA ASN A 4 35.64 21.47 -10.93
C ASN A 4 35.93 19.97 -10.78
N PHE A 5 35.41 19.20 -11.73
CA PHE A 5 35.89 17.87 -12.09
C PHE A 5 37.37 17.96 -12.48
N ASN A 6 38.21 17.09 -11.90
CA ASN A 6 39.44 16.68 -12.56
C ASN A 6 39.68 15.19 -12.33
N GLN A 7 39.82 14.46 -13.45
CA GLN A 7 40.19 13.06 -13.49
C GLN A 7 41.66 12.91 -13.15
N SER A 8 41.99 12.02 -12.22
CA SER A 8 43.27 11.31 -12.25
C SER A 8 43.17 10.03 -11.44
N HIS A 9 43.31 8.92 -12.14
CA HIS A 9 43.59 7.59 -11.61
C HIS A 9 44.59 7.66 -10.44
N HIS A 10 44.28 7.02 -9.31
CA HIS A 10 45.21 6.24 -8.50
C HIS A 10 44.39 5.37 -7.52
N GLY A 11 44.55 4.05 -7.65
CA GLY A 11 43.77 3.06 -6.93
C GLY A 11 44.18 2.96 -5.47
N VAL A 12 43.20 3.11 -4.56
CA VAL A 12 43.33 2.66 -3.18
C VAL A 12 42.88 1.20 -3.12
N LYS A 13 43.83 0.28 -2.94
CA LYS A 13 43.57 -1.12 -2.62
C LYS A 13 43.14 -1.21 -1.15
N CYS A 14 41.85 -1.48 -0.91
CA CYS A 14 41.39 -1.99 0.38
C CYS A 14 41.27 -3.52 0.30
N THR A 15 42.14 -4.22 1.02
CA THR A 15 42.06 -5.65 1.24
C THR A 15 41.05 -5.94 2.34
N ASN A 16 39.87 -6.43 1.96
CA ASN A 16 39.06 -7.25 2.86
C ASN A 16 38.39 -8.35 2.02
N ARG A 17 38.92 -9.57 2.13
CA ARG A 17 38.29 -10.76 1.54
C ARG A 17 37.08 -11.07 2.44
N ASP A 18 35.93 -11.29 1.82
CA ASP A 18 34.66 -11.73 2.43
C ASP A 18 33.62 -10.68 2.87
N ALA A 19 33.69 -9.46 2.35
CA ALA A 19 32.51 -8.59 2.28
C ALA A 19 31.99 -8.54 0.84
N LYS A 20 30.86 -9.20 0.54
CA LYS A 20 30.11 -8.91 -0.69
C LYS A 20 29.81 -7.40 -0.70
N PRO A 21 30.06 -6.68 -1.81
CA PRO A 21 29.76 -5.26 -1.88
C PRO A 21 28.26 -5.08 -1.66
N ILE A 22 27.90 -4.41 -0.56
CA ILE A 22 26.54 -3.88 -0.38
C ILE A 22 26.40 -2.79 -1.43
N PRO A 23 25.53 -2.95 -2.45
CA PRO A 23 25.34 -1.88 -3.41
C PRO A 23 24.59 -0.76 -2.70
N CYS A 24 25.31 0.31 -2.35
CA CYS A 24 24.70 1.59 -2.04
C CYS A 24 24.00 2.08 -3.31
N PHE A 25 22.70 1.83 -3.41
CA PHE A 25 21.86 2.39 -4.47
C PHE A 25 21.60 3.87 -4.17
N ASN A 26 22.56 4.72 -4.52
CA ASN A 26 22.27 6.12 -4.74
C ASN A 26 21.34 6.21 -5.97
N SER A 27 20.16 6.81 -5.82
CA SER A 27 19.10 6.84 -6.84
C SER A 27 19.59 7.42 -8.18
N GLN A 28 20.58 8.30 -8.14
CA GLN A 28 21.19 8.92 -9.33
C GLN A 28 22.05 7.95 -10.16
N LEU A 29 22.78 7.00 -9.55
CA LEU A 29 23.60 6.03 -10.30
C LEU A 29 22.73 4.99 -11.03
N CYS A 30 21.59 4.64 -10.43
CA CYS A 30 20.66 3.63 -10.94
C CYS A 30 19.94 4.10 -12.22
N CYS A 31 19.56 5.38 -12.28
CA CYS A 31 18.97 5.99 -13.46
C CYS A 31 20.00 6.15 -14.61
N PHE A 32 21.27 6.38 -14.28
CA PHE A 32 22.31 6.58 -15.29
C PHE A 32 22.60 5.29 -16.08
N HIS A 33 22.61 4.13 -15.43
CA HIS A 33 22.84 2.84 -16.11
C HIS A 33 21.65 2.36 -16.97
N TYR A 34 20.41 2.67 -16.59
CA TYR A 34 19.22 2.24 -17.34
C TYR A 34 19.15 2.84 -18.75
N ARG A 35 19.62 4.09 -18.92
CA ARG A 35 19.53 4.83 -20.19
C ARG A 35 20.44 4.28 -21.30
N PHE A 36 21.47 3.51 -20.93
CA PHE A 36 22.46 2.94 -21.87
C PHE A 36 22.30 1.44 -22.11
N LEU A 37 21.29 0.78 -21.53
CA LEU A 37 21.04 -0.65 -21.76
C LEU A 37 20.31 -0.90 -23.09
N PRO A 38 20.70 -1.91 -23.88
CA PRO A 38 19.98 -2.36 -25.06
C PRO A 38 18.54 -2.79 -24.73
N PRO A 39 17.56 -2.66 -25.65
CA PRO A 39 16.14 -2.93 -25.39
C PRO A 39 15.86 -4.29 -24.73
N GLY A 40 16.53 -5.36 -25.19
CA GLY A 40 16.35 -6.73 -24.65
C GLY A 40 16.96 -6.98 -23.27
N GLN A 41 17.69 -6.02 -22.69
CA GLN A 41 18.26 -6.13 -21.35
C GLN A 41 17.57 -5.24 -20.31
N ARG A 42 16.65 -4.36 -20.74
CA ARG A 42 15.89 -3.46 -19.86
C ARG A 42 14.83 -4.19 -19.04
N GLU A 43 14.20 -5.21 -19.60
CA GLU A 43 13.23 -6.06 -18.89
C GLU A 43 13.88 -6.82 -17.74
N ASN A 44 15.04 -7.42 -17.98
CA ASN A 44 15.81 -8.12 -16.95
C ASN A 44 16.29 -7.17 -15.83
N PHE A 45 16.66 -5.93 -16.15
CA PHE A 45 17.04 -4.92 -15.15
C PHE A 45 15.85 -4.48 -14.28
N LEU A 46 14.67 -4.31 -14.87
CA LEU A 46 13.44 -3.97 -14.15
C LEU A 46 12.97 -5.13 -13.26
N ILE A 47 12.97 -6.37 -13.78
CA ILE A 47 12.62 -7.56 -13.01
C ILE A 47 13.61 -7.76 -11.85
N HIS A 48 14.92 -7.58 -12.08
CA HIS A 48 15.91 -7.68 -11.03
C HIS A 48 15.73 -6.55 -10.00
N GLY A 49 15.42 -5.32 -10.42
CA GLY A 49 15.10 -4.21 -9.51
C GLY A 49 13.86 -4.45 -8.64
N ILE A 50 12.80 -5.04 -9.21
CA ILE A 50 11.55 -5.39 -8.50
C ILE A 50 11.80 -6.53 -7.50
N LEU A 51 12.44 -7.61 -7.94
CA LEU A 51 12.76 -8.76 -7.08
C LEU A 51 13.72 -8.39 -5.94
N THR A 52 14.66 -7.48 -6.20
CA THR A 52 15.60 -7.01 -5.20
C THR A 52 14.90 -6.08 -4.19
N ARG A 53 13.99 -5.20 -4.62
CA ARG A 53 13.15 -4.38 -3.72
C ARG A 53 12.21 -5.21 -2.86
N GLN A 54 11.57 -6.26 -3.41
CA GLN A 54 10.73 -7.18 -2.64
C GLN A 54 11.56 -7.94 -1.58
N ARG A 55 12.78 -8.40 -1.94
CA ARG A 55 13.71 -9.03 -0.99
C ARG A 55 14.16 -8.09 0.12
N TYR A 56 14.44 -6.81 -0.19
CA TYR A 56 14.79 -5.82 0.83
C TYR A 56 13.62 -5.45 1.75
N GLN A 57 12.38 -5.36 1.25
CA GLN A 57 11.21 -5.12 2.09
C GLN A 57 10.92 -6.29 3.03
N ILE A 58 11.02 -7.53 2.56
CA ILE A 58 10.85 -8.73 3.40
C ILE A 58 11.97 -8.80 4.45
N ALA A 59 13.23 -8.56 4.04
CA ALA A 59 14.36 -8.55 4.98
C ALA A 59 14.23 -7.44 6.04
N TYR A 60 13.72 -6.25 5.67
CA TYR A 60 13.46 -5.14 6.60
C TYR A 60 12.35 -5.48 7.60
N ILE A 61 11.26 -6.10 7.15
CA ILE A 61 10.16 -6.56 8.03
C ILE A 61 10.68 -7.62 9.00
N ILE A 62 11.41 -8.63 8.50
CA ILE A 62 12.02 -9.66 9.34
C ILE A 62 12.99 -9.05 10.36
N HIS A 63 13.83 -8.09 9.93
CA HIS A 63 14.73 -7.39 10.84
C HIS A 63 13.96 -6.64 11.94
N LYS A 64 12.90 -5.90 11.59
CA LYS A 64 12.03 -5.22 12.58
C LYS A 64 11.35 -6.19 13.54
N MET A 65 10.85 -7.32 13.06
CA MET A 65 10.24 -8.36 13.90
C MET A 65 11.27 -8.98 14.86
N ILE A 66 12.51 -9.22 14.40
CA ILE A 66 13.61 -9.72 15.24
C ILE A 66 14.02 -8.67 16.29
N GLN A 67 14.07 -7.38 15.93
CA GLN A 67 14.38 -6.30 16.86
C GLN A 67 13.29 -6.11 17.93
N GLN A 68 12.02 -6.23 17.57
CA GLN A 68 10.91 -6.23 18.54
C GLN A 68 10.96 -7.42 19.49
N LYS A 69 11.25 -8.63 18.97
CA LYS A 69 11.39 -9.85 19.79
C LYS A 69 12.61 -9.79 20.73
N ARG A 70 13.70 -9.13 20.32
CA ARG A 70 14.89 -8.89 21.17
C ARG A 70 14.66 -7.78 22.21
N SER A 71 13.86 -6.76 21.87
CA SER A 71 13.52 -5.67 22.80
C SER A 71 12.46 -6.08 23.84
N GLY A 72 11.68 -7.14 23.56
CA GLY A 72 10.71 -7.72 24.50
C GLY A 72 11.29 -8.75 25.49
N ALA A 73 12.58 -9.04 25.43
CA ALA A 73 13.25 -10.01 26.29
C ALA A 73 14.32 -9.32 27.15
N ILE A 74 13.89 -8.51 28.14
CA ILE A 74 14.53 -8.27 29.45
C ILE A 74 13.63 -7.26 30.19
N LYS A 75 12.80 -7.78 31.12
CA LYS A 75 12.45 -7.24 32.46
C LYS A 75 11.18 -7.93 33.00
N GLN A 76 11.32 -8.64 34.12
CA GLN A 76 10.25 -8.98 35.09
C GLN A 76 10.51 -8.17 36.39
N PRO A 77 9.57 -8.11 37.35
CA PRO A 77 8.23 -7.57 37.24
C PRO A 77 8.01 -6.45 38.28
N SER A 78 7.24 -5.42 37.94
CA SER A 78 6.60 -4.56 38.95
C SER A 78 5.19 -4.26 38.50
N GLU A 79 4.25 -4.49 39.41
CA GLU A 79 2.81 -4.46 39.24
C GLU A 79 2.30 -3.13 38.66
N GLN A 80 1.14 -3.25 37.99
CA GLN A 80 0.28 -2.18 37.46
C GLN A 80 0.64 -1.64 36.06
N ALA A 81 0.18 -2.37 35.04
CA ALA A 81 -0.34 -1.75 33.82
C ALA A 81 -1.38 -2.68 33.18
N THR A 82 -2.65 -2.39 33.41
CA THR A 82 -3.76 -2.88 32.58
C THR A 82 -3.68 -2.21 31.20
N GLY A 83 -2.69 -2.60 30.41
CA GLY A 83 -2.59 -2.22 29.00
C GLY A 83 -3.53 -3.08 28.17
N SER A 84 -4.81 -2.73 28.18
CA SER A 84 -5.79 -3.34 27.30
C SER A 84 -5.37 -3.05 25.85
N ASN A 85 -4.96 -4.08 25.12
CA ASN A 85 -4.81 -4.05 23.66
C ASN A 85 -6.23 -3.97 23.06
N GLN A 86 -6.88 -2.81 23.24
CA GLN A 86 -8.21 -2.54 22.72
C GLN A 86 -8.05 -2.19 21.25
N THR A 87 -8.50 -3.09 20.38
CA THR A 87 -8.78 -2.76 18.99
C THR A 87 -9.68 -1.54 18.97
N MET A 88 -9.24 -0.47 18.29
CA MET A 88 -10.00 0.76 18.15
C MET A 88 -11.41 0.45 17.62
N ASP A 89 -12.44 0.90 18.36
CA ASP A 89 -13.84 0.72 17.97
C ASP A 89 -14.12 1.37 16.61
N ASP A 90 -15.08 0.86 15.85
CA ASP A 90 -15.36 1.30 14.48
C ASP A 90 -15.68 2.78 14.37
N ARG A 91 -16.35 3.35 15.38
CA ARG A 91 -16.62 4.79 15.41
C ARG A 91 -15.34 5.60 15.57
N GLN A 92 -14.46 5.18 16.48
CA GLN A 92 -13.17 5.83 16.72
C GLN A 92 -12.27 5.73 15.48
N PHE A 93 -12.24 4.55 14.86
CA PHE A 93 -11.48 4.28 13.64
C PHE A 93 -11.95 5.14 12.46
N LEU A 94 -13.27 5.18 12.21
CA LEU A 94 -13.81 6.01 11.15
C LEU A 94 -13.57 7.50 11.41
N ASN A 95 -13.74 7.95 12.66
CA ASN A 95 -13.46 9.32 13.04
C ASN A 95 -11.99 9.69 12.82
N ALA A 96 -11.06 8.80 13.17
CA ALA A 96 -9.63 9.02 12.95
C ALA A 96 -9.29 9.13 11.46
N PHE A 97 -9.92 8.32 10.61
CA PHE A 97 -9.79 8.44 9.16
C PHE A 97 -10.37 9.76 8.63
N GLU A 98 -11.61 10.10 9.00
CA GLU A 98 -12.31 11.31 8.53
C GLU A 98 -11.58 12.60 8.95
N HIS A 99 -10.90 12.60 10.10
CA HIS A 99 -10.10 13.73 10.59
C HIS A 99 -8.62 13.66 10.22
N SER A 100 -8.22 12.67 9.41
CA SER A 100 -6.82 12.47 8.99
C SER A 100 -5.83 12.34 10.16
N THR A 101 -6.28 11.77 11.28
CA THR A 101 -5.45 11.50 12.47
C THR A 101 -5.03 10.03 12.57
N LEU A 102 -5.58 9.14 11.74
CA LEU A 102 -5.11 7.76 11.62
C LEU A 102 -3.63 7.73 11.17
N PRO A 103 -2.73 6.99 11.84
CA PRO A 103 -1.33 6.88 11.43
C PRO A 103 -1.17 6.35 9.99
N PHE A 104 -0.18 6.87 9.27
CA PHE A 104 0.04 6.53 7.86
C PHE A 104 0.33 5.03 7.64
N ASP A 105 1.04 4.40 8.56
CA ASP A 105 1.33 2.96 8.54
C ASP A 105 0.12 2.08 8.86
N GLU A 106 -0.90 2.64 9.50
CA GLU A 106 -2.18 1.97 9.74
C GLU A 106 -3.15 2.11 8.56
N TRP A 107 -2.92 3.03 7.62
CA TRP A 107 -3.73 3.20 6.40
C TRP A 107 -3.46 2.12 5.33
N THR A 108 -3.66 0.87 5.74
CA THR A 108 -3.45 -0.34 4.95
C THR A 108 -4.65 -0.67 4.04
N HIS A 109 -4.50 -1.67 3.16
CA HIS A 109 -5.63 -2.19 2.37
C HIS A 109 -6.79 -2.66 3.26
N ARG A 110 -6.49 -3.28 4.40
CA ARG A 110 -7.50 -3.71 5.37
C ARG A 110 -8.24 -2.50 5.95
N ALA A 111 -7.54 -1.42 6.28
CA ALA A 111 -8.15 -0.17 6.73
C ALA A 111 -9.09 0.44 5.67
N HIS A 112 -8.70 0.40 4.38
CA HIS A 112 -9.57 0.84 3.29
C HIS A 112 -10.86 0.02 3.23
N LEU A 113 -10.78 -1.32 3.37
CA LEU A 113 -11.95 -2.19 3.38
C LEU A 113 -12.86 -1.92 4.59
N ARG A 114 -12.29 -1.67 5.78
CA ARG A 114 -13.05 -1.30 6.97
C ARG A 114 -13.84 -0.01 6.75
N VAL A 115 -13.20 1.04 6.23
CA VAL A 115 -13.88 2.32 5.93
C VAL A 115 -14.98 2.12 4.87
N ALA A 116 -14.68 1.39 3.79
CA ALA A 116 -15.65 1.09 2.73
C ALA A 116 -16.88 0.36 3.29
N TYR A 117 -16.68 -0.65 4.15
CA TYR A 117 -17.76 -1.36 4.82
C TYR A 117 -18.59 -0.42 5.70
N LEU A 118 -17.95 0.44 6.49
CA LEU A 118 -18.64 1.36 7.39
C LEU A 118 -19.50 2.37 6.61
N TYR A 119 -19.03 2.87 5.47
CA TYR A 119 -19.84 3.72 4.60
C TYR A 119 -20.96 2.93 3.90
N ALA A 120 -20.67 1.76 3.32
CA ALA A 120 -21.67 0.94 2.64
C ALA A 120 -22.78 0.42 3.57
N SER A 121 -22.50 0.30 4.88
CA SER A 121 -23.49 -0.12 5.88
C SER A 121 -24.42 1.01 6.33
N GLN A 122 -24.10 2.27 6.00
CA GLN A 122 -24.82 3.47 6.48
C GLN A 122 -25.46 4.28 5.36
N PHE A 123 -24.94 4.16 4.13
CA PHE A 123 -25.34 4.99 3.00
C PHE A 123 -25.59 4.13 1.76
N ASP A 124 -26.36 4.66 0.81
CA ASP A 124 -26.46 4.06 -0.52
C ASP A 124 -25.10 4.10 -1.25
N LEU A 125 -24.93 3.23 -2.25
CA LEU A 125 -23.66 3.08 -2.96
C LEU A 125 -23.11 4.42 -3.52
N PRO A 126 -23.91 5.29 -4.16
CA PRO A 126 -23.41 6.59 -4.63
C PRO A 126 -22.84 7.46 -3.50
N THR A 127 -23.59 7.65 -2.42
CA THR A 127 -23.16 8.48 -1.29
C THR A 127 -21.96 7.87 -0.56
N ALA A 128 -21.98 6.55 -0.33
CA ALA A 128 -20.86 5.83 0.26
C ALA A 128 -19.58 5.99 -0.57
N THR A 129 -19.70 5.91 -1.89
CA THR A 129 -18.59 6.10 -2.82
C THR A 129 -18.05 7.52 -2.73
N ASP A 130 -18.91 8.54 -2.77
CA ASP A 130 -18.48 9.94 -2.66
C ASP A 130 -17.80 10.27 -1.34
N LYS A 131 -18.28 9.70 -0.22
CA LYS A 131 -17.59 9.81 1.07
C LYS A 131 -16.21 9.15 1.05
N MET A 132 -16.08 7.99 0.41
CA MET A 132 -14.78 7.32 0.24
C MET A 132 -13.82 8.16 -0.63
N ARG A 133 -14.30 8.72 -1.75
CA ARG A 133 -13.51 9.62 -2.60
C ARG A 133 -12.99 10.82 -1.82
N ALA A 134 -13.87 11.51 -1.10
CA ALA A 134 -13.54 12.70 -0.33
C ALA A 134 -12.55 12.38 0.81
N GLY A 135 -12.83 11.31 1.56
CA GLY A 135 -11.97 10.88 2.68
C GLY A 135 -10.56 10.53 2.24
N ILE A 136 -10.38 9.72 1.19
CA ILE A 136 -9.05 9.35 0.71
C ILE A 136 -8.28 10.58 0.23
N LYS A 137 -8.93 11.49 -0.51
CA LYS A 137 -8.27 12.71 -1.02
C LYS A 137 -7.85 13.63 0.14
N ALA A 138 -8.70 13.79 1.15
CA ALA A 138 -8.38 14.58 2.34
C ALA A 138 -7.21 13.96 3.12
N TYR A 139 -7.27 12.65 3.36
CA TYR A 139 -6.24 11.89 4.06
C TYR A 139 -4.88 11.95 3.35
N ASN A 140 -4.86 11.72 2.04
CA ASN A 140 -3.64 11.80 1.23
C ASN A 140 -3.02 13.20 1.26
N LYS A 141 -3.85 14.26 1.24
CA LYS A 141 -3.39 15.65 1.36
C LYS A 141 -2.77 15.91 2.73
N ALA A 142 -3.44 15.49 3.81
CA ALA A 142 -2.96 15.71 5.18
C ALA A 142 -1.65 14.97 5.49
N THR A 143 -1.46 13.79 4.88
CA THR A 143 -0.26 12.96 5.07
C THR A 143 0.84 13.22 4.04
N ASN A 144 0.67 14.20 3.15
CA ASN A 144 1.60 14.50 2.04
C ASN A 144 1.90 13.27 1.17
N THR A 145 0.89 12.43 0.93
CA THR A 145 1.02 11.24 0.08
C THR A 145 1.29 11.68 -1.37
N PRO A 146 2.37 11.19 -2.02
CA PRO A 146 2.66 11.55 -3.42
C PRO A 146 1.57 11.06 -4.38
N GLU A 147 1.16 11.94 -5.29
CA GLU A 147 0.24 11.61 -6.38
C GLU A 147 1.05 11.09 -7.58
N GLU A 148 1.35 9.79 -7.56
CA GLU A 148 2.08 9.07 -8.60
C GLU A 148 1.20 7.96 -9.17
N LEU A 149 1.53 7.35 -10.32
CA LEU A 149 0.67 6.32 -10.91
C LEU A 149 0.28 5.21 -9.92
N GLU A 150 1.25 4.72 -9.14
CA GLU A 150 1.08 3.63 -8.16
C GLU A 150 0.73 4.11 -6.73
N ARG A 151 0.66 5.43 -6.50
CA ARG A 151 0.46 6.02 -5.16
C ARG A 151 -0.64 7.08 -5.14
N GLY A 152 -1.12 7.43 -3.96
CA GLY A 152 -2.19 8.43 -3.84
C GLY A 152 -3.54 7.89 -4.29
N TYR A 153 -4.39 8.78 -4.82
CA TYR A 153 -5.77 8.43 -5.14
C TYR A 153 -5.88 7.65 -6.46
N HIS A 154 -6.82 6.72 -6.55
CA HIS A 154 -7.08 5.98 -7.79
C HIS A 154 -8.57 5.73 -7.97
N GLU A 155 -9.17 6.49 -8.89
CA GLU A 155 -10.62 6.53 -9.11
C GLU A 155 -11.22 5.14 -9.39
N THR A 156 -10.74 4.44 -10.42
CA THR A 156 -11.31 3.12 -10.77
C THR A 156 -11.19 2.09 -9.65
N ILE A 157 -10.04 2.02 -8.98
CA ILE A 157 -9.83 1.10 -7.86
C ILE A 157 -10.79 1.43 -6.71
N THR A 158 -10.93 2.71 -6.33
CA THR A 158 -11.84 3.12 -5.25
C THR A 158 -13.29 2.76 -5.58
N VAL A 159 -13.78 3.11 -6.77
CA VAL A 159 -15.16 2.82 -7.18
C VAL A 159 -15.42 1.31 -7.26
N ALA A 160 -14.50 0.55 -7.87
CA ALA A 160 -14.65 -0.89 -8.00
C ALA A 160 -14.67 -1.58 -6.63
N PHE A 161 -13.82 -1.17 -5.68
CA PHE A 161 -13.87 -1.72 -4.32
C PHE A 161 -15.15 -1.33 -3.57
N MET A 162 -15.68 -0.13 -3.75
CA MET A 162 -16.98 0.23 -3.16
C MET A 162 -18.11 -0.68 -3.67
N GLN A 163 -18.13 -0.99 -4.97
CA GLN A 163 -19.08 -1.95 -5.53
C GLN A 163 -18.87 -3.36 -4.95
N LEU A 164 -17.63 -3.87 -4.94
CA LEU A 164 -17.34 -5.21 -4.44
C LEU A 164 -17.66 -5.37 -2.94
N VAL A 165 -17.36 -4.36 -2.12
CA VAL A 165 -17.70 -4.36 -0.69
C VAL A 165 -19.21 -4.33 -0.49
N THR A 166 -19.93 -3.51 -1.24
CA THR A 166 -21.40 -3.43 -1.17
C THR A 166 -22.04 -4.76 -1.59
N ALA A 167 -21.55 -5.39 -2.66
CA ALA A 167 -22.00 -6.71 -3.10
C ALA A 167 -21.77 -7.78 -2.03
N ALA A 168 -20.57 -7.79 -1.42
CA ALA A 168 -20.23 -8.72 -0.36
C ALA A 168 -21.13 -8.53 0.88
N LEU A 169 -21.45 -7.28 1.21
CA LEU A 169 -22.37 -6.97 2.31
C LEU A 169 -23.79 -7.47 2.03
N GLN A 170 -24.29 -7.30 0.80
CA GLN A 170 -25.60 -7.81 0.39
C GLN A 170 -25.66 -9.34 0.36
N GLN A 171 -24.55 -10.00 -0.02
CA GLN A 171 -24.50 -11.46 -0.16
C GLN A 171 -24.24 -12.20 1.16
N SER A 172 -23.43 -11.64 2.05
CA SER A 172 -22.92 -12.35 3.24
C SER A 172 -23.16 -11.62 4.55
N GLY A 173 -23.73 -10.41 4.52
CA GLY A 173 -24.09 -9.66 5.71
C GLY A 173 -25.41 -10.14 6.36
N PRO A 174 -25.77 -9.54 7.51
CA PRO A 174 -25.04 -8.48 8.21
C PRO A 174 -23.83 -9.02 8.99
N PHE A 175 -22.82 -8.17 9.15
CA PHE A 175 -21.66 -8.41 10.04
C PHE A 175 -21.79 -7.56 11.30
N PRO A 176 -21.28 -8.00 12.47
CA PRO A 176 -21.37 -7.24 13.71
C PRO A 176 -20.50 -5.98 13.72
N ASN A 177 -19.40 -5.95 12.97
CA ASN A 177 -18.49 -4.81 12.84
C ASN A 177 -17.58 -4.97 11.61
N SER A 178 -16.79 -3.93 11.32
CA SER A 178 -15.89 -3.89 10.16
C SER A 178 -14.73 -4.88 10.23
N GLU A 179 -14.31 -5.25 11.43
CA GLU A 179 -13.29 -6.27 11.69
C GLU A 179 -13.81 -7.66 11.27
N ALA A 180 -15.01 -8.05 11.70
CA ALA A 180 -15.65 -9.31 11.32
C ALA A 180 -15.93 -9.40 9.82
N PHE A 181 -16.30 -8.29 9.19
CA PHE A 181 -16.38 -8.20 7.72
C PHE A 181 -15.02 -8.47 7.08
N CYS A 182 -13.95 -7.84 7.57
CA CYS A 182 -12.62 -8.05 7.00
C CYS A 182 -12.13 -9.48 7.21
N ASP A 183 -12.35 -10.08 8.37
CA ASP A 183 -11.93 -11.46 8.65
C ASP A 183 -12.62 -12.48 7.75
N THR A 184 -13.86 -12.18 7.34
CA THR A 184 -14.63 -13.06 6.44
C THR A 184 -14.35 -12.77 4.96
N CYS A 185 -14.28 -11.49 4.57
CA CYS A 185 -14.32 -11.08 3.17
C CYS A 185 -12.99 -10.53 2.63
N ALA A 186 -12.08 -10.02 3.47
CA ALA A 186 -10.86 -9.36 2.99
C ALA A 186 -9.90 -10.31 2.25
N VAL A 187 -9.94 -11.61 2.58
CA VAL A 187 -9.17 -12.63 1.86
C VAL A 187 -9.55 -12.64 0.37
N SER A 188 -10.85 -12.57 0.09
CA SER A 188 -11.43 -12.55 -1.26
C SER A 188 -11.31 -11.18 -1.92
N LEU A 189 -11.30 -10.11 -1.13
CA LEU A 189 -11.25 -8.70 -1.55
C LEU A 189 -9.84 -8.11 -1.47
N ASN A 190 -8.80 -8.90 -1.72
CA ASN A 190 -7.43 -8.38 -1.84
C ASN A 190 -7.26 -7.58 -3.15
N LYS A 191 -6.22 -6.72 -3.26
CA LYS A 191 -5.99 -5.89 -4.47
C LYS A 191 -6.02 -6.68 -5.80
N PRO A 192 -5.39 -7.87 -5.91
CA PRO A 192 -5.48 -8.70 -7.10
C PRO A 192 -6.89 -9.10 -7.54
N VAL A 193 -7.91 -9.02 -6.69
CA VAL A 193 -9.30 -9.36 -7.05
C VAL A 193 -9.79 -8.58 -8.27
N LEU A 194 -9.31 -7.33 -8.45
CA LEU A 194 -9.70 -6.49 -9.58
C LEU A 194 -9.23 -7.06 -10.93
N LEU A 195 -8.21 -7.92 -10.96
CA LEU A 195 -7.74 -8.56 -12.19
C LEU A 195 -8.70 -9.64 -12.72
N LYS A 196 -9.77 -9.96 -12.00
CA LYS A 196 -10.89 -10.76 -12.53
C LYS A 196 -11.78 -9.94 -13.48
N TYR A 197 -11.82 -8.63 -13.27
CA TYR A 197 -12.73 -7.70 -13.97
C TYR A 197 -11.97 -6.81 -14.95
N TYR A 198 -10.74 -6.44 -14.62
CA TYR A 198 -9.92 -5.53 -15.42
C TYR A 198 -8.67 -6.22 -15.94
N SER A 199 -8.30 -5.97 -17.20
CA SER A 199 -6.96 -6.27 -17.68
C SER A 199 -5.93 -5.39 -16.95
N LYS A 200 -4.68 -5.88 -16.91
CA LYS A 200 -3.57 -5.14 -16.30
C LYS A 200 -3.39 -3.77 -16.95
N ASP A 201 -3.36 -3.73 -18.29
CA ASP A 201 -3.12 -2.49 -19.04
C ASP A 201 -4.23 -1.45 -18.80
N ARG A 202 -5.48 -1.91 -18.66
CA ARG A 202 -6.61 -1.02 -18.35
C ARG A 202 -6.51 -0.45 -16.94
N ILE A 203 -6.33 -1.30 -15.93
CA ILE A 203 -6.39 -0.87 -14.52
C ILE A 203 -5.19 -0.01 -14.11
N ILE A 204 -4.00 -0.20 -14.71
CA ILE A 204 -2.81 0.62 -14.42
C ILE A 204 -2.73 1.89 -15.28
N SER A 205 -3.73 2.18 -16.11
CA SER A 205 -3.70 3.36 -16.98
C SER A 205 -3.93 4.65 -16.19
N MET A 206 -3.31 5.75 -16.64
CA MET A 206 -3.60 7.09 -16.09
C MET A 206 -5.08 7.46 -16.20
N LYS A 207 -5.75 6.98 -17.25
CA LYS A 207 -7.19 7.20 -17.45
C LYS A 207 -8.01 6.55 -16.33
N ALA A 208 -7.71 5.31 -15.97
CA ALA A 208 -8.36 4.60 -14.85
C ALA A 208 -8.02 5.22 -13.48
N LYS A 209 -6.81 5.78 -13.34
CA LYS A 209 -6.44 6.51 -12.12
C LYS A 209 -7.26 7.78 -11.90
N GLN A 210 -7.48 8.54 -12.97
CA GLN A 210 -8.12 9.87 -12.91
C GLN A 210 -9.64 9.83 -13.01
N THR A 211 -10.18 8.88 -13.77
CA THR A 211 -11.61 8.76 -14.05
C THR A 211 -12.03 7.30 -14.00
N PHE A 212 -13.25 7.05 -13.52
CA PHE A 212 -13.78 5.70 -13.52
C PHE A 212 -13.87 5.19 -14.96
N VAL A 213 -13.36 3.98 -15.17
CA VAL A 213 -13.52 3.24 -16.42
C VAL A 213 -14.16 1.90 -16.08
N GLU A 214 -15.11 1.47 -16.89
CA GLU A 214 -15.75 0.17 -16.75
C GLU A 214 -14.73 -0.99 -16.88
N PRO A 215 -15.01 -2.18 -16.33
CA PRO A 215 -14.18 -3.36 -16.56
C PRO A 215 -14.20 -3.84 -18.02
N ASP A 216 -13.11 -4.47 -18.49
CA ASP A 216 -12.96 -5.05 -19.85
C ASP A 216 -13.03 -6.58 -19.89
N LEU A 217 -12.86 -7.28 -18.77
CA LEU A 217 -12.86 -8.75 -18.74
C LEU A 217 -14.22 -9.31 -18.35
N GLN A 218 -14.80 -8.80 -17.26
CA GLN A 218 -16.09 -9.23 -16.72
C GLN A 218 -16.77 -8.04 -16.02
N PRO A 219 -18.11 -7.93 -16.06
CA PRO A 219 -18.82 -6.89 -15.34
C PRO A 219 -18.60 -7.02 -13.83
N LEU A 220 -18.57 -5.89 -13.12
CA LEU A 220 -18.64 -5.88 -11.66
C LEU A 220 -20.00 -6.42 -11.19
N PRO A 221 -20.10 -6.95 -9.96
CA PRO A 221 -21.37 -7.45 -9.43
C PRO A 221 -22.45 -6.38 -9.44
N VAL A 222 -23.67 -6.78 -9.83
CA VAL A 222 -24.84 -5.90 -9.78
C VAL A 222 -25.25 -5.71 -8.33
N ILE A 223 -25.41 -4.45 -7.92
CA ILE A 223 -25.89 -4.07 -6.59
C ILE A 223 -27.39 -3.78 -6.72
N ASN A 224 -28.19 -4.46 -5.92
CA ASN A 224 -29.65 -4.29 -5.90
C ASN A 224 -30.09 -3.23 -4.88
#